data_AF-A0A0D2YKW3-F1
#
_entry.id   AF-A0A0D2YKW3-F1
#
_cell.length_a   1.000
_cell.length_b   1.000
_cell.length_c   1.000
_cell.angle_alpha   90.00
_cell.angle_beta   90.00
_cell.angle_gamma   90.00
#
_symmetry.space_group_name_H-M   'P 1'
#
loop_
_entity.id
_entity.type
_entity.pdbx_description
1 polymer ?
#
loop_
_entity_poly.entity_id
_entity_poly.type
_entity_poly.pdbx_seq_one_letter_code
_entity_poly.pdbx_strand_id
1 'polypeptide(L)'
;MCSSSTYPTEAGNAISTLHANDPGTTADTIINALERDGALIVKGIASKSLCEQIRSDLKPLFDSDVKDDSGFFPPTTKRATGFFATSNACVELAINPLFQSVAEKVLGSKYTYWEGQEQLTVFGKPYIASAVGFRVEPGGKQQALHRDDSDYHPRNCDMPVMLGCVTALTKTTKENGATIVIPKSHLWGPDRCPLDEEAIPGELEIGDAMLFLGNVYHAGGANITK
;
A
#
# COMPACT_ATOMS: atom_id res chain seq x y z
N MET A 1 -2.98 -12.55 29.10
CA MET A 1 -2.39 -11.30 29.60
C MET A 1 -1.10 -11.09 28.82
N CYS A 2 -1.12 -10.27 27.77
CA CYS A 2 0.12 -9.93 27.06
C CYS A 2 1.00 -9.15 28.04
N SER A 3 2.19 -9.68 28.30
CA SER A 3 3.21 -9.01 29.13
C SER A 3 3.48 -7.63 28.56
N SER A 4 3.86 -6.67 29.41
CA SER A 4 4.23 -5.30 29.06
C SER A 4 5.33 -5.25 27.98
N SER A 5 4.95 -5.34 26.71
CA SER A 5 5.85 -5.12 25.59
C SER A 5 5.94 -3.62 25.38
N THR A 6 7.09 -3.05 25.74
CA THR A 6 7.43 -1.68 25.34
C THR A 6 7.55 -1.67 23.83
N TYR A 7 6.56 -1.09 23.15
CA TYR A 7 6.62 -0.87 21.71
C TYR A 7 7.58 0.27 21.39
N PRO A 8 8.33 0.21 20.27
CA PRO A 8 9.05 1.36 19.75
C PRO A 8 8.08 2.53 19.50
N THR A 9 8.58 3.75 19.65
CA THR A 9 7.81 4.97 19.39
C THR A 9 8.50 5.92 18.42
N GLU A 10 9.75 5.66 18.02
CA GLU A 10 10.47 6.54 17.11
C GLU A 10 9.96 6.37 15.67
N ALA A 11 9.74 7.50 14.98
CA ALA A 11 9.50 7.53 13.54
C ALA A 11 10.82 7.42 12.77
N GLY A 12 10.81 6.69 11.66
CA GLY A 12 11.89 6.77 10.69
C GLY A 12 11.84 8.07 9.90
N ASN A 13 12.97 8.47 9.31
CA ASN A 13 13.14 9.76 8.64
C ASN A 13 13.42 9.64 7.14
N ALA A 14 13.34 8.44 6.58
CA ALA A 14 13.62 8.17 5.17
C ALA A 14 12.81 6.97 4.67
N ILE A 15 12.50 6.96 3.37
CA ILE A 15 11.90 5.83 2.65
C ILE A 15 13.00 5.16 1.83
N SER A 16 13.21 3.86 2.07
CA SER A 16 14.16 3.06 1.29
C SER A 16 13.72 2.95 -0.17
N THR A 17 14.68 2.87 -1.09
CA THR A 17 14.41 2.73 -2.53
C THR A 17 15.16 1.54 -3.10
N LEU A 18 14.46 0.72 -3.87
CA LEU A 18 15.01 -0.38 -4.68
C LEU A 18 14.57 -0.22 -6.14
N HIS A 19 15.28 -0.84 -7.07
CA HIS A 19 14.94 -0.82 -8.50
C HIS A 19 14.48 -2.20 -8.96
N ALA A 20 13.29 -2.31 -9.55
CA ALA A 20 12.71 -3.60 -9.95
C ALA A 20 13.54 -4.37 -11.00
N ASN A 21 14.37 -3.66 -11.78
CA ASN A 21 15.26 -4.25 -12.78
C ASN A 21 16.67 -4.60 -12.25
N ASP A 22 16.97 -4.29 -10.99
CA ASP A 22 18.20 -4.71 -10.33
C ASP A 22 18.06 -6.20 -9.95
N PRO A 23 18.97 -7.10 -10.39
CA PRO A 23 18.97 -8.50 -10.00
C PRO A 23 19.00 -8.74 -8.48
N GLY A 24 19.50 -7.78 -7.70
CA GLY A 24 19.51 -7.81 -6.23
C GLY A 24 18.16 -7.49 -5.58
N THR A 25 17.21 -6.92 -6.33
CA THR A 25 15.85 -6.64 -5.86
C THR A 25 15.00 -7.92 -5.94
N THR A 26 15.18 -8.78 -4.95
CA THR A 26 14.37 -9.99 -4.77
C THR A 26 13.21 -9.73 -3.80
N ALA A 27 12.27 -10.67 -3.74
CA ALA A 27 11.21 -10.62 -2.73
C ALA A 27 11.79 -10.56 -1.31
N ASP A 28 12.87 -11.29 -1.02
CA ASP A 28 13.51 -11.28 0.31
C ASP A 28 14.15 -9.93 0.63
N THR A 29 14.80 -9.29 -0.34
CA THR A 29 15.35 -7.94 -0.15
C THR A 29 14.25 -6.92 0.14
N ILE A 30 13.11 -7.02 -0.54
CA ILE A 30 11.93 -6.16 -0.30
C ILE A 30 11.35 -6.43 1.09
N ILE A 31 11.18 -7.69 1.49
CA ILE A 31 10.64 -8.08 2.79
C ILE A 31 11.53 -7.56 3.91
N ASN A 32 12.86 -7.70 3.81
CA ASN A 32 13.79 -7.17 4.81
C ASN A 32 13.64 -5.65 4.98
N ALA A 33 13.37 -4.91 3.89
CA ALA A 33 13.10 -3.48 3.95
C ALA A 33 11.73 -3.18 4.58
N LEU A 34 10.68 -3.94 4.25
CA LEU A 34 9.35 -3.82 4.86
C LEU A 34 9.39 -4.12 6.37
N GLU A 35 10.07 -5.17 6.80
CA GLU A 35 10.21 -5.51 8.22
C GLU A 35 10.94 -4.41 9.00
N ARG A 36 11.98 -3.82 8.40
CA ARG A 36 12.77 -2.76 9.03
C ARG A 36 12.05 -1.41 9.07
N ASP A 37 11.46 -1.00 7.95
CA ASP A 37 11.00 0.38 7.73
C ASP A 37 9.46 0.49 7.59
N GLY A 38 8.75 -0.62 7.39
CA GLY A 38 7.31 -0.67 7.19
C GLY A 38 6.85 -0.26 5.78
N ALA A 39 7.70 0.48 5.05
CA ALA A 39 7.44 0.93 3.69
C ALA A 39 8.74 1.14 2.89
N LEU A 40 8.65 1.02 1.57
CA LEU A 40 9.73 1.31 0.63
C LEU A 40 9.16 1.73 -0.74
N ILE A 41 10.01 2.34 -1.56
CA ILE A 41 9.76 2.59 -2.98
C ILE A 41 10.46 1.52 -3.82
N VAL A 42 9.72 0.92 -4.74
CA VAL A 42 10.26 0.05 -5.80
C VAL A 42 10.10 0.76 -7.14
N LYS A 43 11.23 1.16 -7.71
CA LYS A 43 11.28 1.91 -8.97
C LYS A 43 11.09 1.01 -10.19
N GLY A 44 10.32 1.50 -11.16
CA GLY A 44 10.10 0.82 -12.44
C GLY A 44 9.43 -0.55 -12.32
N ILE A 45 8.53 -0.75 -11.35
CA ILE A 45 7.76 -1.99 -11.22
C ILE A 45 6.79 -2.19 -12.39
N ALA A 46 6.34 -1.09 -13.00
CA ALA A 46 5.47 -1.07 -14.18
C ALA A 46 6.12 -0.28 -15.31
N SER A 47 5.92 -0.72 -16.55
CA SER A 47 6.40 0.02 -17.72
C SER A 47 5.58 1.29 -17.94
N LYS A 48 6.20 2.31 -18.55
CA LYS A 48 5.49 3.56 -18.87
C LYS A 48 4.31 3.34 -19.83
N SER A 49 4.46 2.42 -20.79
CA SER A 49 3.39 2.05 -21.71
C SER A 49 2.23 1.33 -21.01
N LEU A 50 2.51 0.47 -20.03
CA LEU A 50 1.47 -0.14 -19.20
C LEU A 50 0.71 0.92 -18.40
N CYS A 51 1.44 1.85 -17.77
CA CYS A 51 0.84 2.96 -17.02
C CYS A 51 -0.03 3.87 -17.90
N GLU A 52 0.39 4.12 -19.14
CA GLU A 52 -0.40 4.89 -20.12
C GLU A 52 -1.70 4.18 -20.50
N GLN A 53 -1.65 2.86 -20.74
CA GLN A 53 -2.84 2.07 -21.01
C GLN A 53 -3.81 2.09 -19.83
N ILE A 54 -3.31 1.88 -18.60
CA ILE A 54 -4.13 1.95 -17.38
C ILE A 54 -4.79 3.32 -17.26
N ARG A 55 -4.06 4.42 -17.48
CA ARG A 55 -4.66 5.77 -17.46
C ARG A 55 -5.80 5.93 -18.44
N SER A 56 -5.65 5.40 -19.66
CA SER A 56 -6.70 5.43 -20.68
C SER A 56 -7.92 4.63 -20.21
N ASP A 57 -7.71 3.41 -19.71
CA ASP A 57 -8.77 2.51 -19.30
C ASP A 57 -9.55 3.04 -18.09
N LEU A 58 -8.87 3.68 -17.13
CA LEU A 58 -9.49 4.19 -15.91
C LEU A 58 -10.18 5.55 -16.10
N LYS A 59 -9.88 6.29 -17.18
CA LYS A 59 -10.44 7.63 -17.41
C LYS A 59 -11.97 7.67 -17.32
N PRO A 60 -12.74 6.78 -17.98
CA PRO A 60 -14.20 6.80 -17.90
C PRO A 60 -14.71 6.57 -16.47
N LEU A 61 -14.08 5.67 -15.72
CA LEU A 61 -14.47 5.35 -14.35
C LEU A 61 -14.30 6.56 -13.44
N PHE A 62 -13.16 7.24 -13.54
CA PHE A 62 -12.94 8.47 -12.79
C PHE A 62 -13.88 9.60 -13.20
N ASP A 63 -14.21 9.73 -14.49
CA ASP A 63 -15.09 10.80 -14.97
C ASP A 63 -16.55 10.60 -14.54
N SER A 64 -16.93 9.35 -14.25
CA SER A 64 -18.24 8.98 -13.69
C SER A 64 -18.27 8.88 -12.16
N ASP A 65 -17.15 9.07 -11.46
CA ASP A 65 -17.12 8.94 -10.00
C ASP A 65 -18.00 10.00 -9.33
N VAL A 66 -18.58 9.62 -8.20
CA VAL A 66 -19.43 10.47 -7.38
C VAL A 66 -18.76 10.73 -6.04
N LYS A 67 -19.27 11.69 -5.29
CA LYS A 67 -18.76 12.03 -3.97
C LYS A 67 -18.74 10.79 -3.04
N ASP A 68 -17.73 10.72 -2.19
CA ASP A 68 -17.71 9.78 -1.07
C ASP A 68 -18.60 10.27 0.09
N ASP A 69 -19.70 9.58 0.34
CA ASP A 69 -20.61 9.94 1.43
C ASP A 69 -20.08 9.52 2.80
N SER A 70 -19.10 8.60 2.86
CA SER A 70 -18.45 8.22 4.12
C SER A 70 -17.52 9.31 4.66
N GLY A 71 -17.04 10.22 3.79
CA GLY A 71 -16.10 11.28 4.14
C GLY A 71 -14.64 10.83 4.28
N PHE A 72 -14.33 9.57 3.98
CA PHE A 72 -12.96 9.06 4.01
C PHE A 72 -12.10 9.64 2.87
N PHE A 73 -12.69 9.77 1.69
CA PHE A 73 -12.06 10.45 0.56
C PHE A 73 -12.52 11.91 0.49
N PRO A 74 -11.58 12.88 0.39
CA PRO A 74 -11.92 14.27 0.12
C PRO A 74 -12.74 14.41 -1.18
N PRO A 75 -13.64 15.41 -1.31
CA PRO A 75 -14.42 15.61 -2.53
C PRO A 75 -13.60 15.83 -3.80
N THR A 76 -12.32 16.18 -3.64
CA THR A 76 -11.31 16.36 -4.70
C THR A 76 -10.62 15.06 -5.10
N THR A 77 -10.89 13.95 -4.42
CA THR A 77 -10.29 12.65 -4.72
C THR A 77 -11.32 11.79 -5.45
N LYS A 78 -11.08 11.56 -6.74
CA LYS A 78 -11.89 10.65 -7.55
C LYS A 78 -11.33 9.25 -7.51
N ARG A 79 -12.23 8.27 -7.61
CA ARG A 79 -11.94 6.85 -7.47
C ARG A 79 -12.36 6.10 -8.72
N ALA A 80 -11.54 5.15 -9.13
CA ALA A 80 -11.90 4.16 -10.12
C ALA A 80 -11.94 2.79 -9.43
N THR A 81 -13.10 2.14 -9.42
CA THR A 81 -13.32 0.82 -8.81
C THR A 81 -13.85 -0.16 -9.86
N GLY A 82 -13.75 -1.47 -9.59
CA GLY A 82 -14.24 -2.51 -10.51
C GLY A 82 -13.48 -2.62 -11.84
N PHE A 83 -12.32 -1.96 -11.96
CA PHE A 83 -11.58 -1.86 -13.22
C PHE A 83 -10.99 -3.19 -13.72
N PHE A 84 -10.91 -4.24 -12.89
CA PHE A 84 -10.52 -5.56 -13.38
C PHE A 84 -11.53 -6.15 -14.36
N ALA A 85 -12.79 -5.69 -14.34
CA ALA A 85 -13.79 -6.09 -15.32
C ALA A 85 -13.55 -5.46 -16.70
N THR A 86 -12.76 -4.38 -16.80
CA THR A 86 -12.67 -3.55 -18.01
C THR A 86 -11.25 -3.22 -18.45
N SER A 87 -10.22 -3.53 -17.67
CA SER A 87 -8.81 -3.22 -17.97
C SER A 87 -7.90 -4.44 -17.76
N ASN A 88 -7.47 -5.06 -18.85
CA ASN A 88 -6.42 -6.09 -18.81
C ASN A 88 -5.09 -5.54 -18.31
N ALA A 89 -4.81 -4.25 -18.58
CA ALA A 89 -3.59 -3.59 -18.11
C ALA A 89 -3.56 -3.47 -16.57
N CYS A 90 -4.71 -3.22 -15.94
CA CYS A 90 -4.80 -3.27 -14.48
C CYS A 90 -4.58 -4.69 -13.93
N VAL A 91 -5.11 -5.71 -14.61
CA VAL A 91 -4.87 -7.11 -14.24
C VAL A 91 -3.39 -7.45 -14.34
N GLU A 92 -2.72 -7.06 -15.43
CA GLU A 92 -1.28 -7.25 -15.63
C GLU A 92 -0.45 -6.64 -14.48
N LEU A 93 -0.78 -5.42 -14.07
CA LEU A 93 -0.14 -4.77 -12.91
C LEU A 93 -0.39 -5.56 -11.61
N ALA A 94 -1.64 -5.97 -11.37
CA ALA A 94 -2.02 -6.69 -10.15
C ALA A 94 -1.31 -8.05 -10.01
N ILE A 95 -1.03 -8.72 -11.13
CA ILE A 95 -0.33 -10.02 -11.15
C ILE A 95 1.19 -9.89 -11.36
N ASN A 96 1.76 -8.69 -11.16
CA ASN A 96 3.20 -8.47 -11.28
C ASN A 96 3.99 -9.52 -10.46
N PRO A 97 4.90 -10.31 -11.07
CA PRO A 97 5.54 -11.45 -10.40
C PRO A 97 6.33 -11.09 -9.15
N LEU A 98 7.00 -9.93 -9.14
CA LEU A 98 7.78 -9.46 -7.98
C LEU A 98 6.83 -9.13 -6.82
N PHE A 99 5.77 -8.35 -7.08
CA PHE A 99 4.78 -8.02 -6.05
C PHE A 99 4.05 -9.26 -5.53
N GLN A 100 3.63 -10.17 -6.41
CA GLN A 100 2.98 -11.43 -6.02
C GLN A 100 3.89 -12.28 -5.13
N SER A 101 5.19 -12.36 -5.45
CA SER A 101 6.16 -13.10 -4.63
C SER A 101 6.35 -12.48 -3.24
N VAL A 102 6.34 -11.15 -3.13
CA VAL A 102 6.38 -10.45 -1.84
C VAL A 102 5.09 -10.70 -1.06
N ALA A 103 3.93 -10.51 -1.69
CA ALA A 103 2.62 -10.71 -1.05
C ALA A 103 2.45 -12.13 -0.51
N GLU A 104 2.82 -13.16 -1.29
CA GLU A 104 2.73 -14.57 -0.87
C GLU A 104 3.62 -14.88 0.33
N LYS A 105 4.80 -14.27 0.43
CA LYS A 105 5.71 -14.45 1.57
C LYS A 105 5.30 -13.67 2.81
N VAL A 106 4.76 -12.46 2.65
CA VAL A 106 4.34 -11.59 3.76
C VAL A 106 3.01 -12.07 4.36
N LEU A 107 2.04 -12.42 3.51
CA LEU A 107 0.65 -12.67 3.90
C LEU A 107 0.22 -14.14 3.77
N GLY A 108 1.08 -15.01 3.24
CA GLY A 108 0.81 -16.44 3.14
C GLY A 108 0.60 -17.06 4.52
N SER A 109 -0.46 -17.85 4.66
CA SER A 109 -0.82 -18.46 5.94
C SER A 109 -0.82 -19.98 5.85
N LYS A 110 -0.41 -20.63 6.94
CA LYS A 110 -0.49 -22.09 7.10
C LYS A 110 -1.47 -22.41 8.22
N TYR A 111 -2.30 -23.41 7.99
CA TYR A 111 -3.22 -23.91 8.99
C TYR A 111 -3.08 -25.42 9.11
N THR A 112 -2.72 -25.88 10.31
CA THR A 112 -2.61 -27.30 10.64
C THR A 112 -3.84 -27.72 11.42
N TYR A 113 -4.54 -28.74 10.91
CA TYR A 113 -5.76 -29.27 11.52
C TYR A 113 -5.76 -30.78 11.51
N TRP A 114 -6.64 -31.37 12.32
CA TRP A 114 -6.86 -32.80 12.35
C TRP A 114 -7.96 -33.19 11.36
N GLU A 115 -7.67 -34.15 10.49
CA GLU A 115 -8.65 -34.81 9.64
C GLU A 115 -8.64 -36.30 9.98
N GLY A 116 -9.67 -36.75 10.71
CA GLY A 116 -9.66 -38.06 11.34
C GLY A 116 -8.53 -38.19 12.37
N GLN A 117 -7.59 -39.11 12.14
CA GLN A 117 -6.43 -39.37 12.99
C GLN A 117 -5.11 -38.83 12.39
N GLU A 118 -5.18 -38.05 11.33
CA GLU A 118 -4.00 -37.45 10.67
C GLU A 118 -3.99 -35.93 10.85
N GLN A 119 -2.80 -35.37 11.03
CA GLN A 119 -2.61 -33.92 10.96
C GLN A 119 -2.28 -33.52 9.53
N LEU A 120 -3.11 -32.64 8.97
CA LEU A 120 -2.90 -32.05 7.65
C LEU A 120 -2.53 -30.58 7.81
N THR A 121 -1.67 -30.08 6.92
CA THR A 121 -1.33 -28.64 6.84
C THR A 121 -1.71 -28.12 5.47
N VAL A 122 -2.56 -27.10 5.44
CA VAL A 122 -2.92 -26.36 4.22
C VAL A 122 -2.20 -25.03 4.18
N PHE A 123 -1.96 -24.54 2.97
CA PHE A 123 -1.39 -23.22 2.71
C PHE A 123 -2.39 -22.36 1.93
N GLY A 124 -2.66 -21.16 2.43
CA GLY A 124 -3.50 -20.16 1.79
C GLY A 124 -2.64 -19.04 1.22
N LYS A 125 -2.81 -18.77 -0.09
CA LYS A 125 -2.28 -17.55 -0.73
C LYS A 125 -3.11 -16.33 -0.34
N PRO A 126 -2.52 -15.13 -0.33
CA PRO A 126 -3.28 -13.90 -0.12
C PRO A 126 -4.29 -13.68 -1.25
N TYR A 127 -5.35 -12.95 -0.92
CA TYR A 127 -6.35 -12.48 -1.87
C TYR A 127 -6.30 -10.95 -1.93
N ILE A 128 -6.77 -10.39 -3.04
CA ILE A 128 -6.90 -8.94 -3.18
C ILE A 128 -8.09 -8.50 -2.32
N ALA A 129 -7.82 -7.79 -1.24
CA ALA A 129 -8.84 -7.19 -0.38
C ALA A 129 -9.53 -5.99 -1.05
N SER A 130 -8.75 -5.15 -1.74
CA SER A 130 -9.22 -3.94 -2.40
C SER A 130 -8.34 -3.59 -3.61
N ALA A 131 -8.94 -3.01 -4.64
CA ALA A 131 -8.25 -2.49 -5.82
C ALA A 131 -8.95 -1.21 -6.28
N VAL A 132 -8.28 -0.07 -6.08
CA VAL A 132 -8.84 1.27 -6.34
C VAL A 132 -7.80 2.14 -7.01
N GLY A 133 -8.19 2.81 -8.10
CA GLY A 133 -7.41 3.88 -8.71
C GLY A 133 -7.78 5.20 -8.06
N PHE A 134 -6.80 6.07 -7.82
CA PHE A 134 -7.01 7.39 -7.23
C PHE A 134 -6.59 8.51 -8.19
N ARG A 135 -7.44 9.54 -8.28
CA ARG A 135 -7.16 10.80 -8.98
C ARG A 135 -7.39 11.96 -8.02
N VAL A 136 -6.30 12.46 -7.43
CA VAL A 136 -6.31 13.58 -6.49
C VAL A 136 -6.25 14.89 -7.28
N GLU A 137 -7.38 15.60 -7.36
CA GLU A 137 -7.51 16.85 -8.11
C GLU A 137 -6.91 18.05 -7.33
N PRO A 138 -6.51 19.14 -8.03
CA PRO A 138 -5.99 20.35 -7.40
C PRO A 138 -6.90 20.91 -6.30
N GLY A 139 -6.28 21.48 -5.26
CA GLY A 139 -6.99 21.94 -4.05
C GLY A 139 -7.40 20.84 -3.08
N GLY A 140 -6.91 19.61 -3.28
CA GLY A 140 -7.23 18.47 -2.45
C GLY A 140 -6.59 18.51 -1.07
N LYS A 141 -7.34 18.05 -0.07
CA LYS A 141 -6.88 17.94 1.32
C LYS A 141 -6.21 16.59 1.57
N GLN A 142 -5.27 16.57 2.51
CA GLN A 142 -4.70 15.32 3.01
C GLN A 142 -5.78 14.48 3.69
N GLN A 143 -5.69 13.16 3.54
CA GLN A 143 -6.46 12.23 4.38
C GLN A 143 -5.92 12.22 5.82
N ALA A 144 -6.73 11.75 6.77
CA ALA A 144 -6.25 11.44 8.10
C ALA A 144 -5.25 10.28 8.02
N LEU A 145 -4.19 10.31 8.82
CA LEU A 145 -3.25 9.19 8.97
C LEU A 145 -3.98 7.95 9.49
N HIS A 146 -3.85 6.84 8.79
CA HIS A 146 -4.55 5.59 9.09
C HIS A 146 -3.67 4.37 8.80
N ARG A 147 -4.17 3.21 9.23
CA ARG A 147 -3.66 1.87 8.91
C ARG A 147 -4.73 1.16 8.10
N ASP A 148 -4.38 0.60 6.95
CA ASP A 148 -5.35 -0.08 6.08
C ASP A 148 -5.88 -1.36 6.71
N ASP A 149 -5.05 -2.04 7.51
CA ASP A 149 -5.42 -3.32 8.10
C ASP A 149 -6.32 -3.19 9.34
N SER A 150 -6.66 -1.98 9.77
CA SER A 150 -7.52 -1.77 10.95
C SER A 150 -8.90 -2.41 10.80
N ASP A 151 -9.42 -2.49 9.58
CA ASP A 151 -10.72 -3.10 9.27
C ASP A 151 -10.77 -4.61 9.63
N TYR A 152 -9.60 -5.24 9.69
CA TYR A 152 -9.44 -6.66 10.03
C TYR A 152 -9.16 -6.90 11.52
N HIS A 153 -9.19 -5.84 12.34
CA HIS A 153 -9.02 -5.88 13.79
C HIS A 153 -7.78 -6.69 14.25
N PRO A 154 -6.58 -6.41 13.70
CA PRO A 154 -5.36 -7.13 14.07
C PRO A 154 -5.07 -6.95 15.56
N ARG A 155 -4.65 -8.03 16.22
CA ARG A 155 -4.45 -8.05 17.68
C ARG A 155 -3.02 -7.70 18.10
N ASN A 156 -2.05 -7.83 17.19
CA ASN A 156 -0.65 -7.56 17.45
C ASN A 156 -0.04 -6.75 16.30
N CYS A 157 0.88 -5.84 16.61
CA CYS A 157 1.62 -5.06 15.60
C CYS A 157 2.65 -5.89 14.82
N ASP A 158 3.01 -7.09 15.29
CA ASP A 158 3.99 -7.99 14.66
C ASP A 158 3.39 -8.86 13.54
N MET A 159 2.09 -8.74 13.28
CA MET A 159 1.38 -9.52 12.27
C MET A 159 0.56 -8.60 11.35
N PRO A 160 1.19 -7.96 10.34
CA PRO A 160 0.46 -7.21 9.33
C PRO A 160 -0.45 -8.17 8.56
N VAL A 161 -1.73 -7.79 8.38
CA VAL A 161 -2.70 -8.62 7.65
C VAL A 161 -3.04 -8.06 6.26
N MET A 162 -2.37 -6.98 5.86
CA MET A 162 -2.43 -6.42 4.51
C MET A 162 -1.05 -5.95 4.04
N LEU A 163 -0.90 -5.86 2.71
CA LEU A 163 0.25 -5.28 2.03
C LEU A 163 -0.28 -4.38 0.91
N GLY A 164 0.07 -3.09 0.97
CA GLY A 164 -0.27 -2.10 -0.04
C GLY A 164 0.75 -2.04 -1.18
N CYS A 165 0.28 -1.71 -2.38
CA CYS A 165 1.10 -1.39 -3.54
C CYS A 165 0.47 -0.23 -4.30
N VAL A 166 0.95 0.99 -4.03
CA VAL A 166 0.48 2.20 -4.71
C VAL A 166 1.42 2.52 -5.85
N THR A 167 0.98 2.23 -7.08
CA THR A 167 1.76 2.47 -8.30
C THR A 167 1.41 3.81 -8.93
N ALA A 168 2.41 4.63 -9.23
CA ALA A 168 2.24 5.93 -9.83
C ALA A 168 1.97 5.82 -11.35
N LEU A 169 0.74 6.15 -11.74
CA LEU A 169 0.34 6.27 -13.15
C LEU A 169 0.69 7.64 -13.75
N THR A 170 0.88 8.62 -12.89
CA THR A 170 1.41 9.96 -13.16
C THR A 170 2.50 10.25 -12.13
N LYS A 171 3.45 11.13 -12.45
CA LYS A 171 4.43 11.56 -11.45
C LYS A 171 3.72 12.13 -10.22
N THR A 172 4.04 11.63 -9.04
CA THR A 172 3.56 12.18 -7.77
C THR A 172 4.67 12.99 -7.11
N THR A 173 4.31 14.14 -6.57
CA THR A 173 5.19 15.02 -5.81
C THR A 173 4.50 15.40 -4.51
N LYS A 174 5.26 15.93 -3.56
CA LYS A 174 4.69 16.48 -2.32
C LYS A 174 3.56 17.47 -2.60
N GLU A 175 3.71 18.31 -3.62
CA GLU A 175 2.76 19.37 -3.95
C GLU A 175 1.48 18.85 -4.60
N ASN A 176 1.53 17.74 -5.34
CA ASN A 176 0.38 17.21 -6.07
C ASN A 176 -0.33 16.03 -5.37
N GLY A 177 0.01 15.77 -4.10
CA GLY A 177 -0.66 14.77 -3.28
C GLY A 177 -0.03 13.38 -3.31
N ALA A 178 1.29 13.28 -3.42
CA ALA A 178 2.00 12.03 -3.15
C ALA A 178 1.55 11.43 -1.81
N THR A 179 1.39 10.09 -1.78
CA THR A 179 1.08 9.37 -0.53
C THR A 179 2.15 9.70 0.51
N ILE A 180 1.72 10.02 1.71
CA ILE A 180 2.61 10.24 2.85
C ILE A 180 2.63 8.99 3.73
N VAL A 181 3.76 8.72 4.34
CA VAL A 181 3.96 7.55 5.20
C VAL A 181 4.82 7.94 6.39
N ILE A 182 4.59 7.31 7.54
CA ILE A 182 5.50 7.39 8.68
C ILE A 182 6.31 6.09 8.76
N PRO A 183 7.58 6.06 8.32
CA PRO A 183 8.39 4.86 8.40
C PRO A 183 8.54 4.36 9.84
N LYS A 184 8.69 3.05 10.02
CA LYS A 184 8.76 2.32 11.31
C LYS A 184 7.48 2.32 12.14
N SER A 185 6.43 3.00 11.69
CA SER A 185 5.18 3.09 12.44
C SER A 185 4.37 1.80 12.52
N HIS A 186 4.71 0.79 11.71
CA HIS A 186 4.19 -0.58 11.84
C HIS A 186 4.59 -1.24 13.16
N LEU A 187 5.67 -0.80 13.79
CA LEU A 187 6.15 -1.33 15.07
C LEU A 187 5.46 -0.69 16.29
N TRP A 188 4.70 0.38 16.08
CA TRP A 188 4.10 1.13 17.17
C TRP A 188 2.88 0.41 17.76
N GLY A 189 2.79 0.46 19.08
CA GLY A 189 1.63 0.00 19.84
C GLY A 189 0.38 0.86 19.60
N PRO A 190 -0.79 0.40 20.08
CA PRO A 190 -2.08 1.04 19.81
C PRO A 190 -2.25 2.43 20.42
N ASP A 191 -1.49 2.75 21.48
CA ASP A 191 -1.64 4.00 22.22
C ASP A 191 -0.81 5.16 21.64
N ARG A 192 0.08 4.89 20.68
CA ARG A 192 0.94 5.91 20.08
C ARG A 192 0.25 6.59 18.90
N CYS A 193 -0.24 7.80 19.13
CA CYS A 193 -0.84 8.64 18.09
C CYS A 193 0.17 8.99 16.98
N PRO A 194 -0.20 8.92 15.68
CA PRO A 194 0.63 9.41 14.59
C PRO A 194 0.51 10.94 14.45
N LEU A 195 1.60 11.63 14.13
CA LEU A 195 1.62 13.08 13.89
C LEU A 195 1.95 13.39 12.43
N ASP A 196 1.28 14.38 11.84
CA ASP A 196 1.49 14.76 10.43
C ASP A 196 2.96 15.18 10.13
N GLU A 197 3.63 15.83 11.09
CA GLU A 197 5.04 16.22 10.97
C GLU A 197 6.04 15.06 10.92
N GLU A 198 5.62 13.86 11.31
CA GLU A 198 6.42 12.63 11.22
C GLU A 198 6.26 11.93 9.87
N ALA A 199 5.25 12.32 9.09
CA ALA A 199 4.98 11.72 7.80
C ALA A 199 5.82 12.38 6.69
N ILE A 200 6.37 11.55 5.82
CA ILE A 200 7.17 11.99 4.67
C ILE A 200 6.52 11.55 3.35
N PRO A 201 6.55 12.40 2.31
CA PRO A 201 5.95 12.08 1.01
C PRO A 201 6.77 11.04 0.25
N GLY A 202 6.10 10.00 -0.25
CA GLY A 202 6.63 9.05 -1.23
C GLY A 202 6.46 9.59 -2.64
N GLU A 203 7.37 10.43 -3.09
CA GLU A 203 7.38 10.95 -4.48
C GLU A 203 7.79 9.85 -5.46
N LEU A 204 6.99 9.64 -6.51
CA LEU A 204 7.12 8.52 -7.44
C LEU A 204 7.20 9.04 -8.88
N GLU A 205 8.09 8.47 -9.68
CA GLU A 205 8.02 8.61 -11.14
C GLU A 205 6.98 7.63 -11.73
N ILE A 206 6.58 7.84 -12.98
CA ILE A 206 5.61 6.95 -13.64
C ILE A 206 6.16 5.52 -13.71
N GLY A 207 5.40 4.59 -13.13
CA GLY A 207 5.74 3.17 -13.05
C GLY A 207 6.52 2.77 -11.79
N ASP A 208 6.86 3.71 -10.93
CA ASP A 208 7.33 3.41 -9.57
C ASP A 208 6.14 3.04 -8.68
N ALA A 209 6.39 2.27 -7.63
CA ALA A 209 5.39 1.98 -6.62
C ALA A 209 5.93 2.14 -5.21
N MET A 210 5.07 2.61 -4.31
CA MET A 210 5.30 2.51 -2.87
C MET A 210 4.64 1.23 -2.35
N LEU A 211 5.43 0.38 -1.70
CA LEU A 211 4.96 -0.81 -1.01
C LEU A 211 5.01 -0.53 0.48
N PHE A 212 3.95 -0.91 1.21
CA PHE A 212 3.89 -0.69 2.66
C PHE A 212 3.04 -1.76 3.34
N LEU A 213 3.39 -2.10 4.58
CA LEU A 213 2.59 -2.99 5.42
C LEU A 213 1.29 -2.28 5.82
N GLY A 214 0.18 -3.03 5.90
CA GLY A 214 -1.14 -2.46 6.22
C GLY A 214 -1.21 -1.76 7.57
N ASN A 215 -0.33 -2.12 8.50
CA ASN A 215 -0.21 -1.51 9.83
C ASN A 215 0.76 -0.31 9.87
N VAL A 216 1.33 0.14 8.75
CA VAL A 216 2.09 1.39 8.68
C VAL A 216 1.10 2.56 8.62
N TYR A 217 1.33 3.61 9.42
CA TYR A 217 0.57 4.84 9.30
C TYR A 217 0.93 5.56 8.01
N HIS A 218 -0.09 5.84 7.21
CA HIS A 218 0.03 6.52 5.93
C HIS A 218 -1.27 7.27 5.59
N ALA A 219 -1.23 8.09 4.53
CA ALA A 219 -2.40 8.83 4.04
C ALA A 219 -2.19 9.29 2.59
N GLY A 220 -3.29 9.53 1.86
CA GLY A 220 -3.25 10.34 0.64
C GLY A 220 -2.84 11.78 0.96
N GLY A 221 -1.81 12.28 0.26
CA GLY A 221 -1.29 13.64 0.46
C GLY A 221 -2.24 14.73 -0.02
N ALA A 222 -2.03 15.96 0.47
CA ALA A 222 -2.74 17.12 -0.05
C ALA A 222 -2.23 17.50 -1.46
N ASN A 223 -3.16 17.77 -2.38
CA ASN A 223 -2.82 18.38 -3.67
C ASN A 223 -3.00 19.89 -3.56
N ILE A 224 -1.90 20.60 -3.29
CA ILE A 224 -1.85 22.05 -3.12
C ILE A 224 -1.56 22.80 -4.43
N THR A 225 -1.54 22.08 -5.57
CA THR A 225 -1.46 22.72 -6.90
C THR A 225 -2.73 23.51 -7.23
N LYS A 226 -2.67 24.31 -8.30
CA LYS A 226 -3.73 25.22 -8.74
C LYS A 226 -4.26 24.85 -10.10
#